data_AF-A0A0B8P5G1-F1
#
_entry.id   AF-A0A0B8P5G1-F1
#
_cell.length_a   1.000
_cell.length_b   1.000
_cell.length_c   1.000
_cell.angle_alpha   90.00
_cell.angle_beta   90.00
_cell.angle_gamma   90.00
#
_symmetry.space_group_name_H-M   'P 1'
#
loop_
_entity.id
_entity.type
_entity.pdbx_description
1 polymer ?
#
loop_
_entity_poly.entity_id
_entity_poly.type
_entity_poly.pdbx_seq_one_letter_code
_entity_poly.pdbx_strand_id
1 'polypeptide(L)'
;MTDNEDGTWTFSPTENFNGNVPMTFDVTDGEATTSVDGSIDVAAINDLPDAPTVQLQGEEDQVLTIDPQYILDQVTDVDGDEIS
;
A
#
# COMPACT_ATOMS: atom_id res chain seq x y z
N MET A 1 -8.24 8.26 10.77
CA MET A 1 -8.39 7.66 12.11
C MET A 1 -9.58 8.31 12.76
N THR A 2 -10.42 7.54 13.42
CA THR A 2 -11.64 8.02 14.09
C THR A 2 -11.57 7.61 15.55
N ASP A 3 -11.81 8.56 16.46
CA ASP A 3 -12.01 8.29 17.88
C ASP A 3 -13.45 7.80 18.09
N ASN A 4 -13.60 6.70 18.82
CA ASN A 4 -14.90 6.09 19.11
C ASN A 4 -15.49 6.52 20.46
N GLU A 5 -14.80 7.40 21.20
CA GLU A 5 -15.21 7.93 22.52
C GLU A 5 -15.41 6.86 23.62
N ASP A 6 -14.95 5.63 23.38
CA ASP A 6 -14.99 4.51 24.32
C ASP A 6 -13.57 4.02 24.71
N GLY A 7 -12.55 4.79 24.35
CA GLY A 7 -11.14 4.43 24.53
C GLY A 7 -10.57 3.56 23.41
N THR A 8 -11.31 3.40 22.31
CA THR A 8 -10.81 2.74 21.10
C THR A 8 -10.72 3.72 19.92
N TRP A 9 -9.81 3.44 19.00
CA TRP A 9 -9.68 4.16 17.74
C TRP A 9 -9.84 3.22 16.57
N THR A 10 -10.50 3.68 15.52
CA THR A 10 -10.60 2.95 14.26
C THR A 10 -9.71 3.59 13.20
N PHE A 11 -8.86 2.76 12.61
CA PHE A 11 -8.03 3.09 11.46
C PHE A 11 -8.27 2.05 10.37
N SER A 12 -8.71 2.51 9.20
CA SER A 12 -8.91 1.68 8.01
C SER A 12 -8.01 2.23 6.91
N PRO A 13 -6.76 1.76 6.84
CA PRO A 13 -5.86 2.16 5.77
C PRO A 13 -6.40 1.68 4.41
N THR A 14 -5.94 2.31 3.33
CA THR A 14 -6.05 1.71 2.00
C THR A 14 -5.19 0.46 1.94
N GLU A 15 -5.49 -0.43 0.99
CA GLU A 15 -4.61 -1.56 0.68
C GLU A 15 -3.18 -1.07 0.44
N ASN A 16 -2.19 -1.83 0.92
CA ASN A 16 -0.75 -1.58 0.80
C ASN A 16 -0.24 -0.28 1.47
N PHE A 17 -1.02 0.32 2.37
CA PHE A 17 -0.52 1.40 3.21
C PHE A 17 0.57 0.87 4.15
N ASN A 18 1.72 1.52 4.11
CA ASN A 18 2.79 1.40 5.09
C ASN A 18 3.20 2.81 5.56
N GLY A 19 3.77 2.89 6.75
CA GLY A 19 4.24 4.14 7.34
C GLY A 19 3.54 4.56 8.63
N ASN A 20 3.80 5.80 9.03
CA ASN A 20 3.47 6.28 10.37
C ASN A 20 2.06 6.88 10.45
N VAL A 21 1.27 6.39 11.40
CA VAL A 21 -0.05 6.92 11.74
C VAL A 21 0.07 7.76 13.02
N PRO A 22 0.01 9.10 12.93
CA PRO A 22 0.02 9.95 14.11
C PRO A 22 -1.32 9.83 14.85
N MET A 23 -1.25 9.77 16.18
CA MET A 23 -2.42 9.80 17.05
C MET A 23 -2.20 10.78 18.19
N THR A 24 -3.26 11.46 18.60
CA THR A 24 -3.23 12.36 19.77
C THR A 24 -4.41 11.97 20.66
N PHE A 25 -4.16 11.84 21.97
CA PHE A 25 -5.17 11.49 22.95
C PHE A 25 -5.02 12.34 24.22
N ASP A 26 -6.14 12.62 24.86
CA ASP A 26 -6.20 13.42 26.08
C ASP A 26 -6.25 12.51 27.32
N VAL A 27 -5.42 12.81 28.32
CA VAL A 27 -5.41 12.16 29.62
C VAL A 27 -5.88 13.16 30.68
N THR A 28 -6.88 12.78 31.47
CA THR A 28 -7.43 13.63 32.54
C THR A 28 -7.52 12.89 33.88
N ASP A 29 -7.26 13.60 34.97
CA ASP A 29 -7.46 13.13 36.35
C ASP A 29 -8.74 13.69 37.00
N GLY A 30 -9.54 14.44 36.23
CA GLY A 30 -10.77 15.10 36.69
C GLY A 30 -10.59 16.57 37.07
N GLU A 31 -9.36 17.07 37.23
CA GLU A 31 -9.07 18.51 37.46
C GLU A 31 -8.26 19.13 36.32
N ALA A 32 -7.37 18.36 35.69
CA ALA A 32 -6.57 18.79 34.55
C ALA A 32 -6.68 17.80 33.39
N THR A 33 -6.50 18.31 32.16
CA THR A 33 -6.40 17.52 30.93
C THR A 33 -5.07 17.81 30.25
N THR A 34 -4.36 16.75 29.84
CA THR A 34 -3.10 16.85 29.12
C THR A 34 -3.20 16.07 27.81
N SER A 35 -2.88 16.72 26.70
CA SER A 35 -2.79 16.09 25.38
C SER A 35 -1.45 15.37 25.24
N VAL A 36 -1.49 14.14 24.74
CA VAL A 36 -0.31 13.28 24.50
C VAL A 36 -0.30 12.86 23.04
N ASP A 37 0.85 13.03 22.39
CA ASP A 37 1.09 12.54 21.04
C ASP A 37 1.68 11.13 21.08
N GLY A 38 1.12 10.25 20.24
CA GLY A 38 1.59 8.90 19.99
C GLY A 38 1.72 8.64 18.49
N SER A 39 2.38 7.56 18.14
CA SER A 39 2.54 7.14 16.75
C SER A 39 2.47 5.63 16.62
N ILE A 40 1.75 5.16 15.62
CA ILE A 40 1.72 3.75 15.22
C ILE A 40 2.54 3.61 13.94
N ASP A 41 3.53 2.72 13.96
CA ASP A 41 4.30 2.38 12.77
C ASP A 41 3.66 1.16 12.09
N VAL A 42 3.23 1.33 10.83
CA VAL A 42 2.74 0.24 10.00
C VAL A 42 3.90 -0.23 9.12
N ALA A 43 4.48 -1.37 9.50
CA ALA A 43 5.57 -1.97 8.75
C ALA A 43 5.09 -2.40 7.35
N ALA A 44 5.92 -2.11 6.34
CA ALA A 44 5.74 -2.66 5.01
C ALA A 44 5.98 -4.18 5.02
N ILE A 45 5.22 -4.90 4.20
CA ILE A 45 5.46 -6.30 3.88
C ILE A 45 5.69 -6.34 2.37
N ASN A 46 6.81 -6.93 1.95
CA ASN A 46 7.11 -7.07 0.54
C ASN A 46 6.13 -8.04 -0.11
N ASP A 47 5.49 -7.58 -1.18
CA ASP A 47 4.65 -8.38 -2.04
C ASP A 47 5.46 -8.95 -3.20
N LEU A 48 4.85 -9.89 -3.93
CA LEU A 48 5.43 -10.39 -5.17
C LEU A 48 4.96 -9.50 -6.33
N PRO A 49 5.76 -9.37 -7.41
CA PRO A 49 5.30 -8.74 -8.64
C PRO A 49 4.01 -9.38 -9.17
N ASP A 50 3.06 -8.54 -9.58
CA ASP A 50 1.87 -8.96 -10.30
C ASP A 50 2.17 -9.03 -11.80
N ALA A 51 2.18 -10.25 -12.33
CA ALA A 51 2.47 -10.54 -13.73
C ALA A 51 1.23 -11.15 -14.41
N PRO A 52 0.41 -10.34 -15.12
CA PRO A 52 -0.76 -10.83 -15.81
C PRO A 52 -0.38 -11.65 -17.06
N THR A 53 -1.33 -12.43 -17.55
CA THR A 53 -1.17 -13.14 -18.84
C THR A 53 -1.07 -12.12 -19.98
N VAL A 54 0.07 -12.10 -20.67
CA VAL A 54 0.25 -11.30 -21.88
C VAL A 54 -0.42 -11.98 -23.07
N GLN A 55 -1.34 -11.27 -23.72
CA GLN A 55 -1.98 -11.73 -24.95
C GLN A 55 -1.47 -10.93 -26.14
N LEU A 56 -1.04 -11.64 -27.18
CA LEU A 56 -0.59 -11.06 -28.45
C LEU A 56 -1.43 -11.67 -29.57
N GLN A 57 -1.85 -10.84 -30.51
CA GLN A 57 -2.51 -11.26 -31.73
C GLN A 57 -1.60 -10.91 -32.91
N GLY A 58 -1.55 -11.81 -33.89
CA GLY A 58 -0.77 -11.63 -35.11
C GLY A 58 -1.57 -12.04 -36.33
N GLU A 59 -1.15 -11.54 -37.49
CA GLU A 59 -1.63 -12.04 -38.77
C GLU A 59 -0.87 -13.30 -39.16
N GLU A 60 -1.55 -14.22 -39.84
CA GLU A 60 -0.90 -15.36 -40.47
C GLU A 60 0.13 -14.88 -41.49
N ASP A 61 1.16 -15.70 -41.71
CA ASP A 61 2.24 -15.45 -42.67
C ASP A 61 3.05 -14.16 -42.44
N GLN A 62 2.95 -13.57 -41.24
CA GLN A 62 3.76 -12.44 -40.81
C GLN A 62 4.68 -12.81 -39.65
N VAL A 63 5.88 -12.21 -39.63
CA VAL A 63 6.80 -12.35 -38.49
C VAL A 63 6.31 -11.44 -37.37
N LEU A 64 5.95 -12.03 -36.23
CA LEU A 64 5.68 -11.30 -35.00
C LEU A 64 6.98 -11.16 -34.20
N THR A 65 7.45 -9.93 -34.02
CA THR A 65 8.55 -9.63 -33.09
C THR A 65 7.95 -9.24 -31.74
N ILE A 66 8.31 -9.99 -30.69
CA ILE A 66 7.93 -9.67 -29.32
C ILE A 66 9.03 -8.80 -28.74
N ASP A 67 8.69 -7.56 -28.40
CA ASP A 67 9.57 -6.69 -27.63
C ASP A 67 9.55 -7.14 -26.15
N PRO A 68 10.69 -7.54 -25.56
CA PRO A 68 10.74 -7.85 -24.13
C PRO A 68 10.25 -6.70 -23.25
N GLN A 69 10.41 -5.44 -23.69
CA GLN A 69 9.89 -4.29 -22.97
C GLN A 69 8.36 -4.31 -22.90
N TYR A 70 7.69 -4.76 -23.97
CA TYR A 70 6.24 -4.90 -23.96
C TYR A 70 5.76 -5.89 -22.89
N ILE A 71 6.54 -6.95 -22.61
CA ILE A 71 6.23 -7.90 -21.54
C ILE A 71 6.44 -7.26 -20.17
N LEU A 72 7.57 -6.57 -19.98
CA LEU A 72 7.92 -5.91 -18.72
C LEU A 72 6.90 -4.82 -18.35
N ASP A 73 6.42 -4.06 -19.33
CA ASP A 73 5.41 -3.00 -19.13
C ASP A 73 4.05 -3.54 -18.66
N GLN A 74 3.80 -4.85 -18.78
CA GLN A 74 2.59 -5.48 -18.25
C GLN A 74 2.73 -5.92 -16.78
N VAL A 75 3.94 -5.95 -16.23
CA VAL A 75 4.19 -6.40 -14.86
C VAL A 75 4.21 -5.18 -13.93
N THR A 76 3.53 -5.27 -12.80
CA THR A 76 3.54 -4.21 -11.78
C THR A 76 3.98 -4.78 -10.44
N ASP A 77 4.77 -4.02 -9.70
CA ASP A 77 5.09 -4.31 -8.31
C ASP A 77 4.48 -3.23 -7.42
N VAL A 78 3.85 -3.64 -6.33
CA VAL A 78 3.11 -2.73 -5.45
C VAL A 78 4.02 -1.99 -4.46
N ASP A 79 5.22 -2.54 -4.20
CA ASP A 79 6.26 -1.90 -3.42
C ASP A 79 7.15 -0.98 -4.27
N GLY A 80 7.08 -1.13 -5.60
CA GLY A 80 7.85 -0.35 -6.56
C GLY A 80 9.26 -0.88 -6.78
N ASP A 81 9.49 -2.16 -6.46
CA ASP A 81 10.76 -2.83 -6.74
C ASP A 81 11.02 -2.93 -8.25
N GLU A 82 12.30 -2.89 -8.65
CA GLU A 82 12.66 -3.08 -10.05
C GLU A 82 12.30 -4.50 -10.53
N ILE A 83 11.53 -4.58 -11.62
CA ILE A 83 11.25 -5.83 -12.34
C ILE A 83 12.39 -6.08 -13.33
N SER A 84 13.06 -7.23 -13.23
CA SER A 84 14.20 -7.61 -14.08
C SER A 84 14.06 -9.00 -14.69
#